data_AF-A0A7Y4X1Q4-F1
#
_entry.id   AF-A0A7Y4X1Q4-F1
#
_cell.length_a   1.000
_cell.length_b   1.000
_cell.length_c   1.000
_cell.angle_alpha   90.00
_cell.angle_beta   90.00
_cell.angle_gamma   90.00
#
_symmetry.space_group_name_H-M   'P 1'
#
loop_
_entity.id
_entity.type
_entity.pdbx_description
1 polymer ?
#
loop_
_entity_poly.entity_id
_entity_poly.type
_entity_poly.pdbx_seq_one_letter_code
_entity_poly.pdbx_strand_id
1 'polypeptide(L)'
;MPQTVSLRSQRIQTHEEDPVEVMYARGVTDGLPIVPPTEERVQRMLAAVNRDPQELLGTVGPNYGRATIEKVAINAVMAGCHPSYFPVVIAAASALCDEKFNTHALNVTTFSATPLAIINGPIRHAIGVNCGHNALGHGFRANATIGRTLRLLIINIGGAKPQEITKATMGHPAQYTFCVGENEEESPWEPLHVE
;
A
#
# COMPACT_ATOMS: atom_id res chain seq x y z
N MET A 1 4.02 -18.12 22.65
CA MET A 1 3.83 -16.68 22.35
C MET A 1 4.51 -16.40 21.03
N PRO A 2 3.88 -15.72 20.06
CA PRO A 2 4.57 -15.33 18.83
C PRO A 2 5.80 -14.48 19.20
N GLN A 3 6.94 -14.76 18.59
CA GLN A 3 8.19 -14.04 18.87
C GLN A 3 8.02 -12.56 18.48
N THR A 4 8.19 -11.66 19.45
CA THR A 4 8.17 -10.22 19.21
C THR A 4 9.36 -9.84 18.34
N VAL A 5 9.11 -9.46 17.09
CA VAL A 5 10.18 -9.07 16.17
C VAL A 5 10.65 -7.64 16.45
N SER A 6 11.95 -7.41 16.38
CA SER A 6 12.56 -6.10 16.63
C SER A 6 12.26 -5.11 15.50
N LEU A 7 11.61 -3.99 15.84
CA LEU A 7 11.24 -2.90 14.93
C LEU A 7 12.28 -1.77 14.98
N ARG A 8 12.69 -1.26 13.80
CA ARG A 8 13.73 -0.23 13.65
C ARG A 8 13.22 1.16 13.24
N SER A 9 11.98 1.27 12.76
CA SER A 9 11.40 2.55 12.34
C SER A 9 11.28 3.49 13.52
N GLN A 10 11.36 4.79 13.24
CA GLN A 10 11.30 5.83 14.27
C GLN A 10 9.98 5.73 15.04
N ARG A 11 10.10 5.68 16.38
CA ARG A 11 8.95 5.80 17.28
C ARG A 11 8.62 7.27 17.46
N ILE A 12 7.34 7.57 17.34
CA ILE A 12 6.80 8.89 17.60
C ILE A 12 5.98 8.80 18.88
N GLN A 13 6.45 9.47 19.93
CA GLN A 13 5.63 9.72 21.10
C GLN A 13 4.78 10.96 20.84
N THR A 14 3.49 10.88 21.13
CA THR A 14 2.58 12.02 21.12
C THR A 14 1.92 12.14 22.48
N HIS A 15 1.80 13.37 22.94
CA HIS A 15 1.05 13.75 24.15
C HIS A 15 -0.33 14.32 23.80
N GLU A 16 -0.65 14.48 22.52
CA GLU A 16 -1.97 14.89 22.05
C GLU A 16 -2.96 13.72 22.18
N GLU A 17 -4.20 14.02 22.55
CA GLU A 17 -5.24 13.02 22.77
C GLU A 17 -5.71 12.36 21.48
N ASP A 18 -5.62 13.05 20.32
CA ASP A 18 -6.05 12.52 19.04
C ASP A 18 -4.86 12.09 18.13
N PRO A 19 -4.54 10.79 18.07
CA PRO A 19 -3.47 10.29 17.22
C PRO A 19 -3.76 10.42 15.71
N VAL A 20 -5.01 10.66 15.29
CA VAL A 20 -5.35 10.88 13.88
C VAL A 20 -4.89 12.27 13.43
N GLU A 21 -5.18 13.30 14.22
CA GLU A 21 -4.77 14.68 13.94
C GLU A 21 -3.25 14.85 13.91
N VAL A 22 -2.52 14.15 14.80
CA VAL A 22 -1.06 14.09 14.78
C VAL A 22 -0.52 13.58 13.43
N MET A 23 -1.22 12.64 12.80
CA MET A 23 -0.80 12.03 11.53
C MET A 23 -1.10 12.95 10.35
N TYR A 24 -2.22 13.68 10.39
CA TYR A 24 -2.47 14.76 9.45
C TYR A 24 -1.41 15.86 9.54
N ALA A 25 -1.11 16.34 10.74
CA ALA A 25 -0.11 17.39 10.96
C ALA A 25 1.30 16.99 10.47
N ARG A 26 1.62 15.69 10.48
CA ARG A 26 2.89 15.16 9.95
C ARG A 26 2.91 14.99 8.44
N GLY A 27 1.77 15.12 7.76
CA GLY A 27 1.66 14.93 6.32
C GLY A 27 2.02 13.52 5.86
N VAL A 28 1.66 12.51 6.66
CA VAL A 28 1.89 11.09 6.35
C VAL A 28 0.61 10.36 5.93
N THR A 29 -0.47 11.11 5.72
CA THR A 29 -1.74 10.60 5.20
C THR A 29 -1.92 10.99 3.74
N ASP A 30 -2.88 10.35 3.11
CA ASP A 30 -3.37 10.65 1.77
C ASP A 30 -4.53 11.66 1.80
N GLY A 31 -4.76 12.36 2.91
CA GLY A 31 -5.94 13.23 3.10
C GLY A 31 -7.16 12.51 3.67
N LEU A 32 -7.11 11.19 3.80
CA LEU A 32 -8.07 10.38 4.58
C LEU A 32 -7.48 10.05 5.96
N PRO A 33 -8.32 9.78 6.98
CA PRO A 33 -7.82 9.36 8.28
C PRO A 33 -7.12 8.00 8.15
N ILE A 34 -6.06 7.81 8.93
CA ILE A 34 -5.30 6.56 8.97
C ILE A 34 -5.52 5.84 10.28
N VAL A 35 -5.29 4.53 10.30
CA VAL A 35 -5.21 3.77 11.56
C VAL A 35 -3.81 3.96 12.16
N PRO A 36 -3.67 4.50 13.37
CA PRO A 36 -2.35 4.74 13.96
C PRO A 36 -1.51 3.46 14.02
N PRO A 37 -0.30 3.44 13.42
CA PRO A 37 0.52 2.23 13.32
C PRO A 37 1.31 1.96 14.61
N THR A 38 0.57 1.72 15.70
CA THR A 38 1.13 1.28 16.99
C THR A 38 1.94 -0.01 16.81
N GLU A 39 2.97 -0.22 17.63
CA GLU A 39 3.83 -1.41 17.54
C GLU A 39 3.04 -2.72 17.55
N GLU A 40 2.02 -2.84 18.40
CA GLU A 40 1.17 -4.03 18.47
C GLU A 40 0.47 -4.33 17.13
N ARG A 41 -0.08 -3.30 16.48
CA ARG A 41 -0.72 -3.45 15.16
C ARG A 41 0.30 -3.83 14.08
N VAL A 42 1.50 -3.25 14.12
CA VAL A 42 2.57 -3.56 13.17
C VAL A 42 3.07 -5.00 13.37
N GLN A 43 3.27 -5.43 14.63
CA GLN A 43 3.66 -6.80 14.94
C GLN A 43 2.59 -7.81 14.50
N ARG A 44 1.29 -7.52 14.71
CA ARG A 44 0.21 -8.35 14.18
C ARG A 44 0.23 -8.45 12.65
N MET A 45 0.52 -7.35 11.96
CA MET A 45 0.64 -7.34 10.51
C MET A 45 1.82 -8.21 10.06
N LEU A 46 2.99 -8.05 10.69
CA LEU A 46 4.20 -8.82 10.39
C LEU A 46 4.02 -10.32 10.65
N ALA A 47 3.28 -10.69 11.69
CA ALA A 47 3.00 -12.08 12.03
C ALA A 47 2.19 -12.85 10.95
N ALA A 48 1.60 -12.15 9.98
CA ALA A 48 0.92 -12.79 8.85
C ALA A 48 1.88 -13.44 7.84
N VAL A 49 3.18 -13.17 7.94
CA VAL A 49 4.21 -13.72 7.05
C VAL A 49 5.42 -14.19 7.85
N ASN A 50 6.10 -15.23 7.36
CA ASN A 50 7.36 -15.69 7.93
C ASN A 50 8.54 -15.07 7.17
N ARG A 51 8.75 -13.76 7.33
CA ARG A 51 9.78 -12.97 6.63
C ARG A 51 10.47 -12.01 7.60
N ASP A 52 11.74 -11.68 7.34
CA ASP A 52 12.48 -10.72 8.16
C ASP A 52 11.92 -9.30 7.94
N PRO A 53 11.47 -8.57 8.98
CA PRO A 53 11.00 -7.19 8.82
C PRO A 53 12.04 -6.22 8.24
N GLN A 54 13.33 -6.54 8.34
CA GLN A 54 14.41 -5.73 7.75
C GLN A 54 14.75 -6.10 6.31
N GLU A 55 14.12 -7.14 5.77
CA GLU A 55 14.27 -7.50 4.37
C GLU A 55 13.86 -6.33 3.48
N LEU A 56 14.72 -5.99 2.52
CA LEU A 56 14.51 -4.91 1.57
C LEU A 56 13.84 -5.45 0.32
N LEU A 57 12.64 -4.97 0.00
CA LEU A 57 11.96 -5.30 -1.27
C LEU A 57 12.52 -4.47 -2.44
N GLY A 58 12.99 -3.26 -2.14
CA GLY A 58 13.59 -2.34 -3.11
C GLY A 58 13.52 -0.89 -2.65
N THR A 59 13.57 0.04 -3.60
CA THR A 59 13.42 1.48 -3.34
C THR A 59 12.21 2.04 -4.06
N VAL A 60 11.53 2.99 -3.42
CA VAL A 60 10.35 3.65 -3.99
C VAL A 60 10.74 5.05 -4.39
N GLY A 61 10.61 5.37 -5.68
CA GLY A 61 10.77 6.75 -6.17
C GLY A 61 9.62 7.65 -5.71
N PRO A 62 9.76 8.98 -5.76
CA PRO A 62 10.91 9.72 -6.31
C PRO A 62 12.15 9.84 -5.40
N ASN A 63 12.00 9.76 -4.07
CA ASN A 63 13.12 9.90 -3.13
C ASN A 63 13.98 8.64 -2.99
N TYR A 64 13.62 7.55 -3.67
CA TYR A 64 14.28 6.24 -3.60
C TYR A 64 14.41 5.73 -2.15
N GLY A 65 13.37 5.98 -1.35
CA GLY A 65 13.31 5.51 0.02
C GLY A 65 13.31 3.98 0.08
N ARG A 66 14.01 3.41 1.05
CA ARG A 66 14.10 1.95 1.26
C ARG A 66 12.76 1.38 1.73
N ALA A 67 12.17 0.48 0.94
CA ALA A 67 10.95 -0.27 1.29
C ALA A 67 11.31 -1.60 1.95
N THR A 68 11.46 -1.58 3.28
CA THR A 68 11.59 -2.81 4.07
C THR A 68 10.22 -3.38 4.40
N ILE A 69 10.13 -4.69 4.69
CA ILE A 69 8.87 -5.33 5.09
C ILE A 69 8.24 -4.63 6.30
N GLU A 70 9.04 -4.16 7.27
CA GLU A 70 8.55 -3.35 8.40
C GLU A 70 7.84 -2.07 7.95
N LYS A 71 8.45 -1.29 7.04
CA LYS A 71 7.84 -0.06 6.54
C LYS A 71 6.61 -0.33 5.70
N VAL A 72 6.58 -1.45 4.98
CA VAL A 72 5.41 -1.90 4.24
C VAL A 72 4.28 -2.26 5.20
N ALA A 73 4.58 -2.97 6.31
CA ALA A 73 3.61 -3.27 7.36
C ALA A 73 3.04 -2.02 8.02
N ILE A 74 3.89 -1.01 8.32
CA ILE A 74 3.45 0.27 8.88
C ILE A 74 2.41 0.93 7.97
N ASN A 75 2.71 1.06 6.67
CA ASN A 75 1.79 1.68 5.70
C ASN A 75 0.52 0.84 5.49
N ALA A 76 0.63 -0.50 5.53
CA ALA A 76 -0.52 -1.39 5.46
C ALA A 76 -1.45 -1.20 6.66
N VAL A 77 -0.89 -1.08 7.87
CA VAL A 77 -1.67 -0.75 9.07
C VAL A 77 -2.34 0.61 8.90
N MET A 78 -1.60 1.64 8.49
CA MET A 78 -2.15 2.99 8.25
C MET A 78 -3.33 2.98 7.29
N ALA A 79 -3.27 2.19 6.22
CA ALA A 79 -4.35 2.02 5.25
C ALA A 79 -5.59 1.29 5.83
N GLY A 80 -5.49 0.66 7.00
CA GLY A 80 -6.53 -0.19 7.58
C GLY A 80 -6.55 -1.61 6.99
N CYS A 81 -5.45 -2.04 6.39
CA CYS A 81 -5.31 -3.35 5.76
C CYS A 81 -5.45 -4.49 6.80
N HIS A 82 -6.09 -5.59 6.40
CA HIS A 82 -6.19 -6.77 7.25
C HIS A 82 -4.92 -7.63 7.11
N PRO A 83 -4.39 -8.24 8.18
CA PRO A 83 -3.16 -9.04 8.10
C PRO A 83 -3.19 -10.16 7.05
N SER A 84 -4.35 -10.79 6.79
CA SER A 84 -4.46 -11.82 5.75
C SER A 84 -4.18 -11.31 4.33
N TYR A 85 -4.21 -10.00 4.09
CA TYR A 85 -3.91 -9.38 2.79
C TYR A 85 -2.42 -9.09 2.63
N PHE A 86 -1.66 -9.14 3.73
CA PHE A 86 -0.28 -8.70 3.76
C PHE A 86 0.66 -9.43 2.81
N PRO A 87 0.53 -10.75 2.56
CA PRO A 87 1.32 -11.42 1.53
C PRO A 87 1.14 -10.79 0.12
N VAL A 88 -0.09 -10.42 -0.24
CA VAL A 88 -0.41 -9.75 -1.51
C VAL A 88 0.15 -8.33 -1.53
N VAL A 89 0.06 -7.61 -0.41
CA VAL A 89 0.67 -6.28 -0.27
C VAL A 89 2.18 -6.33 -0.47
N ILE A 90 2.87 -7.33 0.09
CA ILE A 90 4.33 -7.49 -0.12
C ILE A 90 4.62 -7.72 -1.61
N ALA A 91 3.89 -8.60 -2.29
CA ALA A 91 4.08 -8.84 -3.71
C ALA A 91 3.85 -7.58 -4.55
N ALA A 92 2.77 -6.84 -4.28
CA ALA A 92 2.48 -5.58 -4.96
C ALA A 92 3.51 -4.48 -4.65
N ALA A 93 4.02 -4.41 -3.42
CA ALA A 93 5.08 -3.49 -3.04
C ALA A 93 6.41 -3.83 -3.74
N SER A 94 6.74 -5.11 -3.92
CA SER A 94 7.89 -5.53 -4.73
C SER A 94 7.73 -5.11 -6.18
N ALA A 95 6.56 -5.32 -6.79
CA ALA A 95 6.29 -4.87 -8.16
C ALA A 95 6.38 -3.34 -8.30
N LEU A 96 5.91 -2.58 -7.31
CA LEU A 96 6.05 -1.12 -7.24
C LEU A 96 7.53 -0.68 -7.17
N CYS A 97 8.41 -1.50 -6.59
CA CYS A 97 9.84 -1.23 -6.52
C CYS A 97 10.62 -1.66 -7.77
N ASP A 98 9.99 -2.37 -8.72
CA ASP A 98 10.65 -2.81 -9.95
C ASP A 98 10.99 -1.60 -10.82
N GLU A 99 12.23 -1.54 -11.31
CA GLU A 99 12.73 -0.45 -12.16
C GLU A 99 11.91 -0.31 -13.45
N LYS A 100 11.40 -1.42 -14.01
CA LYS A 100 10.56 -1.41 -15.21
C LYS A 100 9.23 -0.70 -14.99
N PHE A 101 8.70 -0.74 -13.77
CA PHE A 101 7.46 -0.02 -13.44
C PHE A 101 7.68 1.49 -13.32
N ASN A 102 8.92 1.92 -13.01
CA ASN A 102 9.36 3.31 -13.00
C ASN A 102 8.46 4.25 -12.14
N THR A 103 8.31 3.91 -10.86
CA THR A 103 7.53 4.69 -9.89
C THR A 103 7.96 6.16 -9.79
N HIS A 104 9.22 6.48 -10.09
CA HIS A 104 9.70 7.86 -10.13
C HIS A 104 8.95 8.67 -11.21
N ALA A 105 9.02 8.23 -12.48
CA ALA A 105 8.39 8.94 -13.60
C ALA A 105 6.89 9.11 -13.41
N LEU A 106 6.23 8.10 -12.83
CA LEU A 106 4.79 8.12 -12.54
C LEU A 106 4.39 9.26 -11.57
N ASN A 107 5.27 9.66 -10.65
CA ASN A 107 4.92 10.61 -9.59
C ASN A 107 5.42 12.04 -9.81
N VAL A 108 6.34 12.25 -10.77
CA VAL A 108 6.90 13.58 -11.10
C VAL A 108 6.30 14.19 -12.38
N THR A 109 5.32 13.51 -13.00
CA THR A 109 4.57 14.04 -14.13
C THR A 109 3.47 15.02 -13.70
N THR A 110 3.06 15.89 -14.62
CA THR A 110 1.87 16.75 -14.46
C THR A 110 0.56 16.03 -14.80
N PHE A 111 0.64 14.81 -15.34
CA PHE A 111 -0.51 13.93 -15.55
C PHE A 111 -0.88 13.20 -14.25
N SER A 112 -2.16 12.92 -14.06
CA SER A 112 -2.68 12.26 -12.85
C SER A 112 -2.51 10.74 -12.89
N ALA A 113 -1.31 10.24 -13.18
CA ALA A 113 -1.02 8.81 -13.19
C ALA A 113 -1.09 8.21 -11.77
N THR A 114 -1.48 6.94 -11.69
CA THR A 114 -1.49 6.16 -10.44
C THR A 114 -1.34 4.67 -10.74
N PRO A 115 -0.68 3.87 -9.88
CA PRO A 115 -0.57 2.43 -10.10
C PRO A 115 -1.92 1.75 -9.95
N LEU A 116 -2.23 0.81 -10.84
CA LEU A 116 -3.31 -0.16 -10.67
C LEU A 116 -2.71 -1.49 -10.21
N ALA A 117 -3.17 -2.01 -9.08
CA ALA A 117 -2.86 -3.38 -8.67
C ALA A 117 -3.94 -4.35 -9.17
N ILE A 118 -3.56 -5.32 -10.01
CA ILE A 118 -4.45 -6.39 -10.45
C ILE A 118 -4.04 -7.67 -9.71
N ILE A 119 -4.96 -8.21 -8.90
CA ILE A 119 -4.73 -9.41 -8.10
C ILE A 119 -5.30 -10.62 -8.85
N ASN A 120 -4.41 -11.48 -9.31
CA ASN A 120 -4.74 -12.69 -10.03
C ASN A 120 -4.65 -13.94 -9.10
N GLY A 121 -5.35 -15.02 -9.47
CA GLY A 121 -5.18 -16.34 -8.88
C GLY A 121 -6.08 -16.61 -7.68
N PRO A 122 -6.11 -17.85 -7.15
CA PRO A 122 -7.05 -18.28 -6.10
C PRO A 122 -7.04 -17.41 -4.84
N ILE A 123 -5.94 -16.69 -4.60
CA ILE A 123 -5.79 -15.77 -3.48
C ILE A 123 -6.85 -14.66 -3.50
N ARG A 124 -7.32 -14.23 -4.68
CA ARG A 124 -8.34 -13.18 -4.82
C ARG A 124 -9.62 -13.57 -4.09
N HIS A 125 -10.04 -14.82 -4.22
CA HIS A 125 -11.22 -15.36 -3.52
C HIS A 125 -10.94 -15.59 -2.04
N ALA A 126 -9.75 -16.13 -1.71
CA ALA A 126 -9.38 -16.43 -0.33
C ALA A 126 -9.35 -15.20 0.60
N ILE A 127 -9.04 -14.02 0.04
CA ILE A 127 -8.99 -12.77 0.82
C ILE A 127 -10.15 -11.81 0.52
N GLY A 128 -11.08 -12.19 -0.35
CA GLY A 128 -12.26 -11.41 -0.69
C GLY A 128 -11.96 -10.15 -1.53
N VAL A 129 -11.03 -10.25 -2.47
CA VAL A 129 -10.84 -9.22 -3.51
C VAL A 129 -12.03 -9.27 -4.48
N ASN A 130 -12.63 -8.12 -4.74
CA ASN A 130 -13.69 -8.01 -5.74
C ASN A 130 -13.12 -8.10 -7.16
N CYS A 131 -13.72 -8.96 -7.96
CA CYS A 131 -13.41 -9.18 -9.37
C CYS A 131 -14.58 -8.84 -10.29
N GLY A 132 -15.78 -8.57 -9.74
CA GLY A 132 -17.02 -8.45 -10.50
C GLY A 132 -17.56 -7.02 -10.56
N HIS A 133 -18.87 -6.88 -10.43
CA HIS A 133 -19.54 -5.59 -10.45
C HIS A 133 -18.93 -4.61 -9.44
N ASN A 134 -18.78 -3.35 -9.86
CA ASN A 134 -18.17 -2.30 -9.05
C ASN A 134 -16.72 -2.62 -8.62
N ALA A 135 -15.97 -3.39 -9.43
CA ALA A 135 -14.62 -3.86 -9.15
C ALA A 135 -13.62 -2.75 -8.73
N LEU A 136 -13.77 -1.57 -9.33
CA LEU A 136 -12.93 -0.39 -9.09
C LEU A 136 -13.57 0.62 -8.13
N GLY A 137 -14.74 0.30 -7.59
CA GLY A 137 -15.49 1.15 -6.67
C GLY A 137 -15.29 0.79 -5.20
N HIS A 138 -16.15 1.36 -4.36
CA HIS A 138 -16.15 1.15 -2.92
C HIS A 138 -16.83 -0.18 -2.51
N GLY A 139 -16.74 -0.53 -1.22
CA GLY A 139 -17.48 -1.64 -0.61
C GLY A 139 -16.65 -2.88 -0.30
N PHE A 140 -15.43 -2.98 -0.84
CA PHE A 140 -14.54 -4.13 -0.59
C PHE A 140 -13.26 -3.70 0.09
N ARG A 141 -13.09 -4.13 1.35
CA ARG A 141 -11.94 -3.75 2.19
C ARG A 141 -10.61 -4.21 1.58
N ALA A 142 -10.55 -5.39 0.99
CA ALA A 142 -9.33 -5.90 0.36
C ALA A 142 -8.84 -4.94 -0.74
N ASN A 143 -9.66 -4.68 -1.77
CA ASN A 143 -9.36 -3.73 -2.84
C ASN A 143 -8.97 -2.35 -2.30
N ALA A 144 -9.82 -1.77 -1.44
CA ALA A 144 -9.64 -0.42 -0.93
C ALA A 144 -8.34 -0.27 -0.12
N THR A 145 -8.01 -1.25 0.73
CA THR A 145 -6.86 -1.13 1.63
C THR A 145 -5.56 -1.59 1.00
N ILE A 146 -5.57 -2.56 0.08
CA ILE A 146 -4.38 -2.93 -0.72
C ILE A 146 -3.96 -1.76 -1.60
N GLY A 147 -4.88 -1.19 -2.39
CA GLY A 147 -4.58 -0.05 -3.26
C GLY A 147 -4.15 1.17 -2.46
N ARG A 148 -4.83 1.49 -1.35
CA ARG A 148 -4.44 2.59 -0.46
C ARG A 148 -3.07 2.38 0.19
N THR A 149 -2.73 1.14 0.54
CA THR A 149 -1.38 0.83 1.05
C THR A 149 -0.31 1.25 0.05
N LEU A 150 -0.48 0.92 -1.24
CA LEU A 150 0.48 1.31 -2.28
C LEU A 150 0.59 2.84 -2.39
N ARG A 151 -0.52 3.58 -2.33
CA ARG A 151 -0.49 5.05 -2.30
C ARG A 151 0.30 5.58 -1.11
N LEU A 152 0.09 5.02 0.08
CA LEU A 152 0.82 5.43 1.29
C LEU A 152 2.32 5.09 1.19
N LEU A 153 2.72 3.98 0.55
CA LEU A 153 4.14 3.70 0.29
C LEU A 153 4.76 4.78 -0.61
N ILE A 154 4.05 5.17 -1.67
CA ILE A 154 4.50 6.22 -2.59
C ILE A 154 4.65 7.58 -1.88
N ILE A 155 3.76 7.90 -0.94
CA ILE A 155 3.84 9.14 -0.14
C ILE A 155 4.96 9.04 0.92
N ASN A 156 4.91 8.02 1.77
CA ASN A 156 5.71 7.96 3.00
C ASN A 156 7.13 7.41 2.79
N ILE A 157 7.33 6.55 1.78
CA ILE A 157 8.64 6.01 1.41
C ILE A 157 9.16 6.73 0.18
N GLY A 158 8.32 6.90 -0.84
CA GLY A 158 8.68 7.59 -2.08
C GLY A 158 8.78 9.10 -1.95
N GLY A 159 8.14 9.69 -0.94
CA GLY A 159 8.14 11.14 -0.72
C GLY A 159 7.20 11.91 -1.64
N ALA A 160 6.39 11.23 -2.46
CA ALA A 160 5.51 11.85 -3.45
C ALA A 160 4.28 12.53 -2.81
N LYS A 161 4.54 13.58 -2.02
CA LYS A 161 3.51 14.40 -1.38
C LYS A 161 2.84 15.31 -2.41
N PRO A 162 1.50 15.47 -2.36
CA PRO A 162 0.78 16.44 -3.18
C PRO A 162 1.36 17.85 -3.03
N GLN A 163 1.39 18.61 -4.13
CA GLN A 163 1.88 20.00 -4.20
C GLN A 163 3.39 20.20 -3.97
N GLU A 164 4.08 19.27 -3.30
CA GLU A 164 5.54 19.28 -3.14
C GLU A 164 6.22 18.60 -4.34
N ILE A 165 6.05 17.27 -4.47
CA ILE A 165 6.64 16.46 -5.53
C ILE A 165 5.61 16.11 -6.59
N THR A 166 4.41 15.69 -6.18
CA THR A 166 3.34 15.39 -7.13
C THR A 166 2.74 16.70 -7.65
N LYS A 167 2.88 16.93 -8.95
CA LYS A 167 2.45 18.16 -9.66
C LYS A 167 1.28 17.92 -10.64
N ALA A 168 0.44 16.92 -10.37
CA ALA A 168 -0.74 16.65 -11.18
C ALA A 168 -1.63 17.90 -11.29
N THR A 169 -2.04 18.27 -12.50
CA THR A 169 -2.81 19.50 -12.74
C THR A 169 -4.27 19.37 -12.32
N MET A 170 -4.90 18.22 -12.57
CA MET A 170 -6.32 17.96 -12.24
C MET A 170 -6.50 16.97 -11.08
N GLY A 171 -5.50 16.11 -10.81
CA GLY A 171 -5.64 14.96 -9.91
C GLY A 171 -6.49 13.84 -10.51
N HIS A 172 -6.60 12.71 -9.80
CA HIS A 172 -7.46 11.59 -10.18
C HIS A 172 -7.94 10.85 -8.93
N PRO A 173 -9.25 10.57 -8.73
CA PRO A 173 -9.74 9.92 -7.50
C PRO A 173 -9.10 8.56 -7.19
N ALA A 174 -8.73 7.78 -8.21
CA ALA A 174 -8.01 6.51 -8.01
C ALA A 174 -6.59 6.68 -7.44
N GLN A 175 -6.08 7.91 -7.29
CA GLN A 175 -4.85 8.15 -6.53
C GLN A 175 -5.02 7.77 -5.05
N TYR A 176 -6.23 7.77 -4.48
CA TYR A 176 -6.43 7.28 -3.11
C TYR A 176 -6.29 5.75 -3.00
N THR A 177 -6.80 5.02 -3.98
CA THR A 177 -6.73 3.57 -4.06
C THR A 177 -7.09 3.10 -5.47
N PHE A 178 -6.33 2.13 -5.99
CA PHE A 178 -6.65 1.50 -7.27
C PHE A 178 -6.20 0.04 -7.28
N CYS A 179 -7.14 -0.86 -6.99
CA CYS A 179 -6.88 -2.29 -6.91
C CYS A 179 -8.12 -3.09 -7.29
N VAL A 180 -7.93 -4.15 -8.07
CA VAL A 180 -8.99 -5.03 -8.58
C VAL A 180 -8.52 -6.46 -8.59
N GLY A 181 -9.44 -7.41 -8.47
CA GLY A 181 -9.15 -8.81 -8.77
C GLY A 181 -9.45 -9.10 -10.24
N GLU A 182 -8.65 -9.95 -10.86
CA GLU A 182 -8.95 -10.41 -12.21
C GLU A 182 -10.17 -11.34 -12.21
N ASN A 183 -11.09 -11.12 -13.15
CA ASN A 183 -12.27 -11.96 -13.33
C ASN A 183 -11.97 -13.10 -14.30
N GLU A 184 -11.07 -14.01 -13.91
CA GLU A 184 -10.61 -15.11 -14.78
C GLU A 184 -11.80 -15.95 -15.29
N GLU A 185 -12.80 -16.17 -14.44
CA GLU A 185 -13.96 -17.01 -14.73
C GLU A 185 -14.84 -16.47 -15.87
N GLU A 186 -14.82 -15.16 -16.11
CA GLU A 186 -15.61 -14.48 -17.16
C GLU A 186 -14.71 -13.77 -18.18
N SER A 187 -13.39 -14.02 -18.14
CA SER A 187 -12.42 -13.43 -19.05
C SER A 187 -12.25 -14.29 -20.31
N PRO A 188 -12.28 -13.70 -21.52
CA PRO A 188 -11.95 -14.43 -22.75
C PRO A 188 -10.43 -14.62 -22.96
N TRP A 189 -9.59 -14.05 -22.09
CA TRP A 189 -8.13 -14.11 -22.17
C TRP A 189 -7.54 -15.12 -21.18
N GLU A 190 -6.29 -15.55 -21.43
CA GLU A 190 -5.57 -16.38 -20.48
C GLU A 190 -5.30 -15.60 -19.16
N PRO A 191 -5.36 -16.26 -18.00
CA PRO A 191 -5.15 -15.59 -16.70
C PRO A 191 -3.77 -14.93 -16.59
N LEU A 192 -3.68 -13.75 -15.97
CA LEU A 192 -2.42 -12.99 -15.87
C LEU A 192 -1.24 -13.74 -15.21
N HIS A 193 -1.47 -14.77 -14.38
CA HIS A 193 -0.36 -15.54 -13.80
C HIS A 193 0.34 -16.50 -14.78
N VAL A 194 -0.16 -16.63 -16.02
CA VAL A 194 0.49 -17.44 -17.05
C VAL A 194 1.49 -16.64 -17.91
N GLU A 195 1.52 -15.31 -17.77
CA GLU A 195 2.46 -14.39 -18.43
C GLU A 195 3.78 -14.21 -17.66
#